data_AF-A0A175RCX4-F1
#
_entry.id   AF-A0A175RCX4-F1
#
_cell.length_a   1.000
_cell.length_b   1.000
_cell.length_c   1.000
_cell.angle_alpha   90.00
_cell.angle_beta   90.00
_cell.angle_gamma   90.00
#
_symmetry.space_group_name_H-M   'P 1'
#
loop_
_entity.id
_entity.type
_entity.pdbx_description
1 polymer ?
#
loop_
_entity_poly.entity_id
_entity_poly.type
_entity_poly.pdbx_seq_one_letter_code
_entity_poly.pdbx_strand_id
1 'polypeptide(L)'
;MTIRLNACLECGCDLAPGPKDREFCCAGHRTAWNNRRLQRGAALYDLWMAHRWQRSEAQAAGLFQALCRLVSDYRAEDRAEREGRRSWRRHELVLGDRPHLKAKKFNVRGGR
;
A
#
# COMPACT_ATOMS: atom_id res chain seq x y z
N MET A 1 -13.41 -19.62 3.92
CA MET A 1 -12.27 -19.23 4.78
C MET A 1 -12.56 -17.88 5.40
N THR A 2 -12.67 -17.82 6.72
CA THR A 2 -12.96 -16.59 7.48
C THR A 2 -11.65 -15.83 7.70
N ILE A 3 -11.57 -14.58 7.22
CA ILE A 3 -10.41 -13.72 7.44
C ILE A 3 -10.32 -13.41 8.93
N ARG A 4 -9.28 -13.89 9.61
CA ARG A 4 -9.04 -13.58 11.02
C ARG A 4 -8.58 -12.13 11.16
N LEU A 5 -9.37 -11.32 11.85
CA LEU A 5 -9.13 -9.87 12.00
C LEU A 5 -7.89 -9.55 12.86
N ASN A 6 -7.43 -10.49 13.71
CA ASN A 6 -6.29 -10.33 14.62
C ASN A 6 -5.10 -11.25 14.28
N ALA A 7 -4.89 -11.55 13.00
CA ALA A 7 -3.78 -12.39 12.54
C ALA A 7 -2.66 -11.56 11.91
N CYS A 8 -1.42 -12.04 12.04
CA CYS A 8 -0.27 -11.45 11.36
C CYS A 8 -0.45 -11.52 9.84
N LEU A 9 -0.25 -10.41 9.14
CA LEU A 9 -0.38 -10.35 7.68
C LEU A 9 0.63 -11.25 6.93
N GLU A 10 1.75 -11.58 7.58
CA GLU A 10 2.85 -12.36 6.99
C GLU A 10 2.75 -13.86 7.25
N CYS A 11 2.62 -14.29 8.52
CA CYS A 11 2.56 -15.71 8.86
C CYS A 11 1.15 -16.24 9.19
N GLY A 12 0.18 -15.38 9.47
CA GLY A 12 -1.21 -15.79 9.76
C GLY A 12 -1.45 -16.21 11.21
N CYS A 13 -0.40 -16.32 12.03
CA CYS A 13 -0.53 -16.56 13.46
C CYS A 13 -1.29 -15.44 14.17
N ASP A 14 -2.00 -15.79 15.23
CA ASP A 14 -2.71 -14.83 16.06
C ASP A 14 -1.73 -13.84 16.72
N LEU A 15 -2.12 -12.58 16.74
CA LEU A 15 -1.33 -11.53 17.37
C LEU A 15 -1.54 -11.60 18.89
N ALA A 16 -0.43 -11.51 19.63
CA ALA A 16 -0.50 -11.33 21.08
C ALA A 16 -1.28 -10.06 21.44
N PRO A 17 -1.98 -10.03 22.58
CA PRO A 17 -2.66 -8.84 23.07
C PRO A 17 -1.76 -7.61 23.02
N GLY A 18 -2.27 -6.51 22.51
CA GLY A 18 -1.47 -5.31 22.28
C GLY A 18 -2.24 -4.23 21.52
N PRO A 19 -1.51 -3.27 20.90
CA PRO A 19 -2.12 -2.18 20.14
C PRO A 19 -3.08 -2.69 19.06
N LYS A 20 -4.24 -2.05 18.94
CA LYS A 20 -5.31 -2.43 17.99
C LYS A 20 -4.89 -2.31 16.51
N ASP A 21 -3.82 -1.59 16.23
CA ASP A 21 -3.26 -1.34 14.92
C ASP A 21 -2.06 -2.26 14.58
N ARG A 22 -1.72 -3.20 15.46
CA ARG A 22 -0.66 -4.17 15.20
C ARG A 22 -1.05 -5.06 14.02
N GLU A 23 -0.22 -5.08 12.97
CA GLU A 23 -0.43 -5.91 11.77
C GLU A 23 0.55 -7.10 11.69
N PHE A 24 1.59 -7.12 12.54
CA PHE A 24 2.67 -8.11 12.50
C PHE A 24 3.04 -8.63 13.89
N CYS A 25 3.30 -9.93 14.02
CA CYS A 25 3.69 -10.54 15.29
C CYS A 25 5.16 -10.23 15.67
N CYS A 26 6.05 -10.03 14.69
CA CYS A 26 7.47 -9.76 14.93
C CYS A 26 8.06 -8.80 13.88
N ALA A 27 9.25 -8.28 14.18
CA ALA A 27 9.97 -7.37 13.27
C ALA A 27 10.38 -8.06 11.96
N GLY A 28 10.77 -9.34 12.00
CA GLY A 28 11.18 -10.09 10.81
C GLY A 28 10.07 -10.16 9.75
N HIS A 29 8.84 -10.47 10.18
CA HIS A 29 7.68 -10.48 9.30
C HIS A 29 7.34 -9.11 8.72
N ARG A 30 7.47 -8.05 9.52
CA ARG A 30 7.29 -6.67 9.02
C ARG A 30 8.35 -6.31 7.99
N THR A 31 9.60 -6.73 8.18
CA THR A 31 10.70 -6.50 7.23
C THR A 31 10.48 -7.26 5.93
N ALA A 32 10.14 -8.56 5.99
CA ALA A 32 9.84 -9.37 4.81
C ALA A 32 8.71 -8.73 3.97
N TRP A 33 7.64 -8.31 4.64
CA TRP A 33 6.55 -7.57 4.03
C TRP A 33 7.01 -6.27 3.35
N ASN A 34 7.83 -5.48 4.03
CA ASN A 34 8.33 -4.21 3.50
C ASN A 34 9.28 -4.43 2.32
N ASN A 35 10.08 -5.49 2.32
CA ASN A 35 10.97 -5.84 1.21
C ASN A 35 10.18 -6.22 -0.05
N ARG A 36 9.08 -6.99 0.07
CA ARG A 36 8.18 -7.23 -1.06
C ARG A 36 7.58 -5.93 -1.61
N ARG A 37 7.15 -5.03 -0.71
CA ARG A 37 6.65 -3.72 -1.13
C ARG A 37 7.71 -2.87 -1.81
N LEU A 38 8.97 -2.95 -1.38
CA LEU A 38 10.09 -2.25 -1.98
C LEU A 38 10.35 -2.74 -3.40
N GLN A 39 10.41 -4.07 -3.61
CA GLN A 39 10.60 -4.68 -4.93
C GLN A 39 9.50 -4.29 -5.91
N ARG A 40 8.25 -4.32 -5.46
CA ARG A 40 7.07 -3.95 -6.28
C ARG A 40 6.93 -2.44 -6.51
N GLY A 41 7.53 -1.64 -5.62
CA GLY A 41 7.33 -0.19 -5.56
C GLY A 41 7.91 0.56 -6.76
N ALA A 42 9.01 0.08 -7.36
CA ALA A 42 9.66 0.73 -8.50
C ALA A 42 8.70 0.85 -9.70
N ALA A 43 8.15 -0.28 -10.16
CA ALA A 43 7.22 -0.29 -11.29
C ALA A 43 5.95 0.54 -11.03
N LEU A 44 5.40 0.49 -9.80
CA LEU A 44 4.24 1.30 -9.43
C LEU A 44 4.57 2.81 -9.46
N TYR A 45 5.75 3.18 -8.98
CA TYR A 45 6.20 4.57 -8.94
C TYR A 45 6.35 5.13 -10.35
N ASP A 46 7.03 4.40 -11.25
CA ASP A 46 7.26 4.85 -12.62
C ASP A 46 5.94 5.03 -13.39
N LEU A 47 5.05 4.03 -13.32
CA LEU A 47 3.73 4.09 -13.96
C LEU A 47 2.86 5.22 -13.39
N TRP A 48 2.89 5.43 -12.07
CA TRP A 48 2.11 6.50 -11.45
C TRP A 48 2.65 7.89 -11.78
N MET A 49 3.98 8.04 -11.86
CA MET A 49 4.63 9.29 -12.26
C MET A 49 4.36 9.62 -13.72
N ALA A 50 4.47 8.64 -14.63
CA ALA A 50 4.09 8.79 -16.03
C ALA A 50 2.60 9.17 -16.16
N HIS A 51 1.71 8.47 -15.45
CA HIS A 51 0.29 8.79 -15.43
C HIS A 51 -0.01 10.22 -14.95
N ARG A 52 0.75 10.72 -13.97
CA ARG A 52 0.54 12.06 -13.40
C ARG A 52 1.07 13.19 -14.28
N TRP A 53 2.20 12.98 -14.96
CA TRP A 53 2.93 14.05 -15.65
C TRP A 53 2.88 13.97 -17.18
N GLN A 54 2.65 12.79 -17.75
CA GLN A 54 2.50 12.56 -19.19
C GLN A 54 1.05 12.17 -19.51
N ARG A 55 0.08 12.98 -19.06
CA ARG A 55 -1.33 12.56 -18.97
C ARG A 55 -1.95 12.11 -20.31
N SER A 56 -1.68 12.83 -21.41
CA SER A 56 -2.22 12.49 -22.74
C SER A 56 -1.69 11.15 -23.23
N GLU A 57 -0.36 10.97 -23.19
CA GLU A 57 0.32 9.73 -23.56
C GLU A 57 -0.11 8.56 -22.65
N ALA A 58 -0.20 8.82 -21.35
CA ALA A 58 -0.63 7.84 -20.36
C ALA A 58 -2.07 7.34 -20.59
N GLN A 59 -2.97 8.24 -21.00
CA GLN A 59 -4.34 7.88 -21.35
C GLN A 59 -4.38 7.07 -22.64
N ALA A 60 -3.65 7.48 -23.67
CA ALA A 60 -3.57 6.75 -24.94
C ALA A 60 -2.97 5.35 -24.76
N ALA A 61 -1.98 5.20 -23.88
CA ALA A 61 -1.33 3.93 -23.55
C ALA A 61 -2.10 3.09 -22.51
N GLY A 62 -3.20 3.58 -21.94
CA GLY A 62 -3.96 2.85 -20.93
C GLY A 62 -3.18 2.56 -19.64
N LEU A 63 -2.32 3.48 -19.20
CA LEU A 63 -1.43 3.25 -18.05
C LEU A 63 -2.20 3.00 -16.75
N PHE A 64 -3.38 3.60 -16.57
CA PHE A 64 -4.19 3.35 -15.39
C PHE A 64 -4.69 1.90 -15.34
N GLN A 65 -5.11 1.35 -16.49
CA GLN A 65 -5.52 -0.05 -16.64
C GLN A 65 -4.33 -0.99 -16.39
N ALA A 66 -3.16 -0.66 -16.94
CA ALA A 66 -1.92 -1.42 -16.70
C ALA A 66 -1.53 -1.42 -15.21
N LEU A 67 -1.62 -0.26 -14.54
CA LEU A 67 -1.38 -0.13 -13.11
C LEU A 67 -2.37 -0.97 -12.29
N CYS A 68 -3.67 -0.90 -12.61
CA CYS A 68 -4.70 -1.72 -11.96
C CYS A 68 -4.44 -3.21 -12.14
N ARG A 69 -4.00 -3.62 -13.34
CA ARG A 69 -3.63 -5.01 -13.64
C ARG A 69 -2.43 -5.46 -12.81
N LEU A 70 -1.36 -4.65 -12.78
CA LEU A 70 -0.15 -4.92 -12.00
C LEU A 70 -0.47 -5.11 -10.51
N VAL A 71 -1.30 -4.23 -9.92
CA VAL A 71 -1.73 -4.37 -8.53
C VAL A 71 -2.59 -5.63 -8.31
N SER A 72 -3.39 -6.02 -9.32
CA SER A 72 -4.17 -7.27 -9.29
C SER A 72 -3.26 -8.49 -9.28
N ASP A 73 -2.22 -8.50 -10.11
CA ASP A 73 -1.27 -9.60 -10.22
C ASP A 73 -0.48 -9.77 -8.90
N TYR A 74 0.01 -8.67 -8.31
CA TYR A 74 0.64 -8.71 -6.98
C TYR A 74 -0.30 -9.25 -5.88
N ARG A 75 -1.59 -8.94 -5.96
CA ARG A 75 -2.58 -9.49 -5.03
C ARG A 75 -2.80 -10.98 -5.26
N ALA A 76 -2.75 -11.45 -6.52
CA ALA A 76 -2.89 -12.85 -6.85
C ALA A 76 -1.70 -13.68 -6.32
N GLU A 77 -0.47 -13.19 -6.52
CA GLU A 77 0.75 -13.77 -5.94
C GLU A 77 0.63 -13.90 -4.42
N ASP A 78 0.31 -12.78 -3.76
CA ASP A 78 0.15 -12.73 -2.32
C ASP A 78 -0.96 -13.65 -1.81
N ARG A 79 -2.06 -13.79 -2.57
CA ARG A 79 -3.15 -14.70 -2.22
C ARG A 79 -2.69 -16.15 -2.27
N ALA A 80 -1.85 -16.50 -3.25
CA ALA A 80 -1.28 -17.83 -3.37
C ALA A 80 -0.31 -18.14 -2.22
N GLU A 81 0.55 -17.18 -1.85
CA GLU A 81 1.56 -17.37 -0.80
C GLU A 81 1.00 -17.23 0.62
N ARG A 82 -0.03 -16.40 0.82
CA ARG A 82 -0.50 -15.98 2.16
C ARG A 82 -1.97 -16.29 2.40
N GLU A 83 -2.51 -17.33 1.74
CA GLU A 83 -3.86 -17.86 2.01
C GLU A 83 -4.97 -16.80 1.91
N GLY A 84 -4.84 -15.86 0.97
CA GLY A 84 -5.82 -14.78 0.77
C GLY A 84 -5.84 -13.69 1.86
N ARG A 85 -4.83 -13.62 2.72
CA ARG A 85 -4.63 -12.48 3.61
C ARG A 85 -4.40 -11.20 2.81
N ARG A 86 -4.76 -10.06 3.40
CA ARG A 86 -4.65 -8.73 2.78
C ARG A 86 -3.22 -8.45 2.30
N SER A 87 -3.06 -7.75 1.18
CA SER A 87 -1.78 -7.35 0.54
C SER A 87 -1.33 -5.93 0.81
N TRP A 88 -2.16 -5.15 1.51
CA TRP A 88 -1.92 -3.76 1.83
C TRP A 88 -2.09 -3.50 3.31
N ARG A 89 -1.45 -2.45 3.81
CA ARG A 89 -1.70 -1.93 5.15
C ARG A 89 -3.03 -1.21 5.21
N ARG A 90 -3.59 -1.07 6.41
CA ARG A 90 -4.72 -0.18 6.66
C ARG A 90 -4.38 1.25 6.23
N HIS A 91 -5.25 1.86 5.41
CA HIS A 91 -5.04 3.21 4.89
C HIS A 91 -4.91 4.27 5.99
N GLU A 92 -5.59 4.09 7.12
CA GLU A 92 -5.53 4.98 8.29
C GLU A 92 -4.10 5.03 8.86
N LEU A 93 -3.40 3.89 8.90
CA LEU A 93 -2.02 3.83 9.37
C LEU A 93 -1.06 4.49 8.36
N VAL A 94 -1.28 4.25 7.06
CA VAL A 94 -0.46 4.86 6.01
C VAL A 94 -0.57 6.39 6.00
N LEU A 95 -1.78 6.91 6.23
CA LEU A 95 -2.05 8.35 6.35
C LEU A 95 -1.58 8.91 7.69
N GLY A 96 -1.71 8.15 8.78
CA GLY A 96 -1.19 8.51 10.10
C GLY A 96 0.33 8.69 10.10
N ASP A 97 1.05 7.82 9.37
CA ASP A 97 2.50 7.94 9.15
C ASP A 97 2.88 9.19 8.32
N ARG A 98 1.94 9.80 7.59
CA ARG A 98 2.17 10.89 6.63
C ARG A 98 1.06 11.96 6.71
N PRO A 99 0.96 12.67 7.84
CA PRO A 99 -0.15 13.59 8.08
C PRO A 99 -0.22 14.73 7.05
N HIS A 100 0.93 15.12 6.48
CA HIS A 100 1.02 16.16 5.45
C HIS A 100 0.22 15.85 4.17
N LEU A 101 -0.08 14.57 3.87
CA LEU A 101 -0.87 14.19 2.68
C LEU A 101 -2.35 14.61 2.76
N LYS A 102 -2.86 14.88 3.96
CA LYS A 102 -4.24 15.36 4.18
C LYS A 102 -4.31 16.82 4.64
N ALA A 103 -3.16 17.48 4.80
CA ALA A 103 -3.12 18.87 5.23
C ALA A 103 -3.69 19.80 4.15
N LYS A 104 -4.57 20.72 4.55
CA LYS A 104 -5.03 21.82 3.69
C LYS A 104 -4.03 22.96 3.76
N LYS A 105 -3.51 23.41 2.61
CA LYS A 105 -2.70 24.63 2.54
C LYS A 105 -3.61 25.83 2.32
N PHE A 106 -3.59 26.77 3.24
CA PHE A 106 -4.19 28.09 3.04
C PHE A 106 -3.10 29.03 2.56
N ASN A 107 -3.20 29.50 1.31
CA ASN A 107 -2.31 30.53 0.81
C ASN A 107 -2.74 31.86 1.43
N VAL A 108 -2.09 32.28 2.51
CA VAL A 108 -2.26 33.63 3.04
C VAL A 108 -1.52 34.55 2.07
N ARG A 109 -2.27 35.27 1.22
CA ARG A 109 -1.71 36.41 0.48
C ARG A 109 -1.36 37.46 1.52
N GLY A 110 -0.07 37.58 1.86
CA GLY A 110 0.43 38.71 2.63
C GLY A 110 0.02 40.00 1.92
N GLY A 111 -0.80 40.80 2.59
CA GLY A 111 -1.17 42.14 2.14
C GLY A 111 0.08 42.97 1.94
N ARG A 112 0.05 43.76 0.87
CA ARG A 112 1.09 44.70 0.45
C ARG A 112 1.27 45.82 1.48
#